data_AF-A0A1J9QZ97-F1
#
_entry.id   AF-A0A1J9QZ97-F1
#
_cell.length_a   1.000
_cell.length_b   1.000
_cell.length_c   1.000
_cell.angle_alpha   90.00
_cell.angle_beta   90.00
_cell.angle_gamma   90.00
#
_symmetry.space_group_name_H-M   'P 1'
#
loop_
_entity.id
_entity.type
_entity.pdbx_description
1 polymer ?
#
loop_
_entity_poly.entity_id
_entity_poly.type
_entity_poly.pdbx_seq_one_letter_code
_entity_poly.pdbx_strand_id
1 'polypeptide(L)'
;MQRRAYADGLSKEYKKKPLRFSPWNGSFLFVYKNHLLRFQCVAKETKEDISISCIGGSSQILRDLLSECRADYLKLIQKKTTVFEHHDGKWRKAKARDIRPISTVIMDEDEKTAVLKDIEGFLDERARGWYARRGIPYRRGFLLYGPPGTEKSSFSLSVAGRFELDIYVLNLSSIDESRLNSLFAQLPPHCVILLEDIDAAGWHVAYGSQ
;
A
#
# COMPACT_ATOMS: atom_id res chain seq x y z
N MET A 1 -8.25 -29.00 -49.99
CA MET A 1 -9.13 -28.02 -49.32
C MET A 1 -9.42 -28.56 -47.91
N GLN A 2 -8.56 -28.24 -46.93
CA GLN A 2 -8.89 -27.53 -45.66
C GLN A 2 -10.25 -27.92 -45.05
N ARG A 3 -10.32 -28.46 -43.83
CA ARG A 3 -9.96 -27.78 -42.57
C ARG A 3 -9.31 -28.70 -41.54
N ARG A 4 -8.24 -28.19 -40.92
CA ARG A 4 -7.54 -28.72 -39.74
C ARG A 4 -8.29 -28.33 -38.45
N ALA A 5 -8.13 -29.19 -37.46
CA ALA A 5 -8.49 -29.03 -36.06
C ALA A 5 -7.89 -27.78 -35.42
N TYR A 6 -8.59 -27.23 -34.41
CA TYR A 6 -8.02 -26.73 -33.16
C TYR A 6 -9.16 -26.60 -32.13
N ALA A 7 -9.36 -27.66 -31.36
CA ALA A 7 -10.05 -27.61 -30.09
C ALA A 7 -9.00 -27.98 -29.04
N ASP A 8 -8.03 -27.09 -28.81
CA ASP A 8 -7.13 -27.22 -27.67
C ASP A 8 -7.74 -26.46 -26.50
N GLY A 9 -8.16 -27.24 -25.51
CA GLY A 9 -8.53 -26.78 -24.20
C GLY A 9 -7.35 -26.11 -23.54
N LEU A 10 -7.36 -24.78 -23.55
CA LEU A 10 -6.67 -23.99 -22.54
C LEU A 10 -7.47 -24.10 -21.24
N SER A 11 -7.33 -25.24 -20.56
CA SER A 11 -7.64 -25.34 -19.14
C SER A 11 -6.75 -24.32 -18.43
N LYS A 12 -7.31 -23.13 -18.14
CA LYS A 12 -6.76 -22.24 -17.13
C LYS A 12 -6.71 -23.05 -15.85
N GLU A 13 -5.54 -23.60 -15.50
CA GLU A 13 -5.29 -24.11 -14.16
C GLU A 13 -5.54 -22.95 -13.20
N TYR A 14 -6.73 -22.92 -12.61
CA TYR A 14 -7.00 -22.13 -11.44
C TYR A 14 -6.13 -22.70 -10.32
N LYS A 15 -4.90 -22.22 -10.19
CA LYS A 15 -4.06 -22.46 -9.01
C LYS A 15 -4.80 -21.85 -7.82
N LYS A 16 -5.58 -22.67 -7.12
CA LYS A 16 -6.25 -22.29 -5.88
C LYS A 16 -5.19 -21.71 -4.94
N LYS A 17 -5.47 -20.54 -4.35
CA LYS A 17 -4.61 -19.98 -3.32
C LYS A 17 -4.42 -21.05 -2.23
N PRO A 18 -3.18 -21.29 -1.76
CA PRO A 18 -2.95 -22.27 -0.71
C PRO A 18 -3.74 -21.87 0.53
N LEU A 19 -4.42 -22.85 1.14
CA LEU A 19 -5.13 -22.64 2.39
C LEU A 19 -4.12 -22.19 3.44
N ARG A 20 -4.41 -21.06 4.09
CA ARG A 20 -3.67 -20.59 5.26
C ARG A 20 -4.48 -20.94 6.49
N PHE A 21 -3.87 -21.69 7.39
CA PHE A 21 -4.46 -22.01 8.68
C PHE A 21 -3.93 -21.00 9.70
N SER A 22 -4.84 -20.44 10.50
CA SER A 22 -4.52 -19.62 11.66
C SER A 22 -5.14 -20.25 12.91
N PRO A 23 -4.54 -20.06 14.09
CA PRO A 23 -5.17 -20.50 15.34
C PRO A 23 -6.57 -19.90 15.49
N TRP A 24 -7.53 -20.71 15.94
CA TRP A 24 -8.89 -20.26 16.21
C TRP A 24 -8.98 -19.62 17.61
N ASN A 25 -10.16 -19.07 17.97
CA ASN A 25 -10.43 -18.50 19.29
C ASN A 25 -10.17 -19.53 20.42
N GLY A 26 -9.13 -19.31 21.23
CA GLY A 26 -8.68 -20.30 22.22
C GLY A 26 -7.27 -20.08 22.72
N SER A 27 -6.75 -21.04 23.49
CA SER A 27 -5.39 -21.03 24.03
C SER A 27 -4.63 -22.30 23.61
N PHE A 28 -3.41 -22.12 23.12
CA PHE A 28 -2.57 -23.18 22.56
C PHE A 28 -1.17 -23.08 23.16
N LEU A 29 -0.53 -24.23 23.35
CA LEU A 29 0.87 -24.31 23.74
C LEU A 29 1.72 -24.72 22.55
N PHE A 30 2.88 -24.08 22.40
CA PHE A 30 3.84 -24.43 21.36
C PHE A 30 5.27 -24.27 21.89
N VAL A 31 6.21 -25.01 21.31
CA VAL A 31 7.63 -24.93 21.69
C VAL A 31 8.37 -24.09 20.67
N TYR A 32 9.17 -23.14 21.14
CA TYR A 32 10.04 -22.30 20.31
C TYR A 32 11.41 -22.16 20.98
N LYS A 33 12.49 -22.54 20.28
CA LYS A 33 13.88 -22.59 20.79
C LYS A 33 13.96 -23.16 22.22
N ASN A 34 13.36 -24.34 22.42
CA ASN A 34 13.30 -25.05 23.71
C ASN A 34 12.53 -24.35 24.85
N HIS A 35 11.71 -23.34 24.54
CA HIS A 35 10.83 -22.69 25.50
C HIS A 35 9.37 -23.02 25.19
N LEU A 36 8.59 -23.40 26.21
CA LEU A 36 7.15 -23.58 26.10
C LEU A 36 6.47 -22.20 26.17
N LEU A 37 5.81 -21.83 25.07
CA LEU A 37 5.08 -20.59 24.92
C LEU A 37 3.57 -20.88 24.85
N ARG A 38 2.77 -19.94 25.34
CA ARG A 38 1.31 -19.94 25.24
C ARG A 38 0.88 -18.89 24.24
N PHE A 39 0.16 -19.29 23.20
CA PHE A 39 -0.60 -18.39 22.33
C PHE A 39 -2.05 -18.38 22.79
N GLN A 40 -2.67 -17.20 22.85
CA GLN A 40 -4.09 -17.06 23.14
C GLN A 40 -4.71 -16.06 22.18
N CYS A 41 -5.81 -16.45 21.56
CA CYS A 41 -6.66 -15.58 20.76
C CYS A 41 -8.03 -15.49 21.44
N VAL A 42 -8.50 -14.27 21.69
CA VAL A 42 -9.83 -13.99 22.22
C VAL A 42 -10.57 -13.10 21.23
N ALA A 43 -11.52 -13.70 20.51
CA ALA A 43 -12.38 -12.96 19.59
C ALA A 43 -13.47 -12.20 20.36
N LYS A 44 -13.56 -10.88 20.15
CA LYS A 44 -14.63 -9.99 20.60
C LYS A 44 -15.43 -9.52 19.38
N GLU A 45 -16.64 -8.98 19.60
CA GLU A 45 -17.56 -8.58 18.51
C GLU A 45 -16.93 -7.70 17.42
N THR A 46 -15.98 -6.83 17.77
CA THR A 46 -15.37 -5.88 16.83
C THR A 46 -13.86 -6.00 16.70
N LYS A 47 -13.22 -6.85 17.51
CA LYS A 47 -11.75 -6.96 17.60
C LYS A 47 -11.32 -8.35 18.06
N GLU A 48 -10.12 -8.75 17.66
CA GLU A 48 -9.47 -9.94 18.18
C GLU A 48 -8.27 -9.53 19.02
N ASP A 49 -8.20 -10.02 20.25
CA ASP A 49 -7.04 -9.83 21.12
C ASP A 49 -6.15 -11.07 21.05
N ILE A 50 -4.90 -10.88 20.61
CA ILE A 50 -3.90 -11.94 20.52
C ILE A 50 -2.82 -11.69 21.58
N SER A 51 -2.54 -12.69 22.41
CA SER A 51 -1.47 -12.66 23.40
C SER A 51 -0.53 -13.86 23.26
N ILE A 52 0.77 -13.61 23.44
CA ILE A 52 1.81 -14.63 23.48
C ILE A 52 2.57 -14.47 24.80
N SER A 53 2.59 -15.54 25.60
CA SER A 53 3.19 -15.54 26.94
C SER A 53 4.23 -16.64 27.05
N CYS A 54 5.32 -16.36 27.76
CA CYS A 54 6.35 -17.33 28.12
C CYS A 54 6.32 -17.63 29.62
N ILE A 55 6.74 -18.82 30.02
CA ILE A 55 6.99 -19.14 31.43
C ILE A 55 8.40 -18.66 31.77
N GLY A 56 8.55 -17.84 32.81
CA GLY A 56 9.84 -17.35 33.30
C GLY A 56 9.93 -15.82 33.44
N GLY A 57 11.07 -15.33 33.94
CA GLY A 57 11.28 -13.90 34.23
C GLY A 57 11.84 -13.06 33.06
N SER A 58 12.18 -13.68 31.93
CA SER A 58 12.78 -12.98 30.77
C SER A 58 11.83 -12.92 29.58
N SER A 59 11.65 -11.72 29.02
CA SER A 59 10.88 -11.49 27.79
C SER A 59 11.71 -11.68 26.51
N GLN A 60 12.99 -12.03 26.63
CA GLN A 60 13.90 -12.11 25.48
C GLN A 60 13.40 -13.11 24.43
N ILE A 61 12.90 -14.27 24.86
CA ILE A 61 12.40 -15.29 23.94
C ILE A 61 11.20 -14.82 23.12
N LEU A 62 10.32 -14.00 23.71
CA LEU A 62 9.18 -13.40 23.01
C LEU A 62 9.65 -12.37 21.98
N ARG A 63 10.67 -11.56 22.33
CA ARG A 63 11.27 -10.60 21.40
C ARG A 63 11.93 -11.31 20.22
N ASP A 64 12.63 -12.41 20.47
CA ASP A 64 13.28 -13.21 19.43
C ASP A 64 12.22 -13.80 18.47
N LEU A 65 11.15 -14.39 19.01
CA LEU A 65 10.02 -14.89 18.20
C LEU A 65 9.42 -13.79 17.34
N LEU A 66 9.09 -12.64 17.93
CA LEU A 66 8.49 -11.52 17.20
C LEU A 66 9.44 -10.94 16.15
N SER A 67 10.75 -10.94 16.42
CA SER A 67 11.77 -10.53 15.46
C SER A 67 11.82 -11.45 14.25
N GLU A 68 11.78 -12.78 14.45
CA GLU A 68 11.75 -13.76 13.36
C GLU A 68 10.44 -13.66 12.55
N CYS A 69 9.29 -13.61 13.23
CA CYS A 69 8.00 -13.38 12.60
C CYS A 69 7.98 -12.09 11.76
N ARG A 70 8.58 -11.01 12.29
CA ARG A 70 8.71 -9.74 11.58
C ARG A 70 9.61 -9.91 10.35
N ALA A 71 10.75 -10.58 10.46
CA ALA A 71 11.66 -10.80 9.34
C ALA A 71 10.99 -11.60 8.21
N ASP A 72 10.25 -12.66 8.55
CA ASP A 72 9.52 -13.46 7.57
C ASP A 72 8.33 -12.71 6.97
N TYR A 73 7.61 -11.93 7.78
CA TYR A 73 6.57 -11.02 7.29
C TYR A 73 7.16 -10.01 6.30
N LEU A 74 8.29 -9.38 6.65
CA LEU A 74 8.97 -8.43 5.78
C LEU A 74 9.37 -9.07 4.45
N LYS A 75 9.84 -10.32 4.41
CA LYS A 75 10.10 -11.05 3.15
C LYS A 75 8.85 -11.26 2.31
N LEU A 76 7.69 -11.50 2.93
CA LEU A 76 6.42 -11.73 2.24
C LEU A 76 5.82 -10.46 1.61
N ILE A 77 6.05 -9.31 2.25
CA ILE A 77 5.62 -8.00 1.74
C ILE A 77 6.71 -7.33 0.91
N GLN A 78 7.96 -7.79 0.99
CA GLN A 78 9.03 -7.36 0.11
C GLN A 78 8.58 -7.52 -1.33
N LYS A 79 8.82 -6.48 -2.13
CA LYS A 79 8.41 -6.41 -3.54
C LYS A 79 6.92 -6.26 -3.80
N LYS A 80 6.12 -5.82 -2.82
CA LYS A 80 4.70 -5.49 -3.03
C LYS A 80 4.41 -4.05 -2.67
N THR A 81 3.58 -3.42 -3.49
CA THR A 81 2.96 -2.13 -3.21
C THR A 81 1.57 -2.38 -2.65
N THR A 82 1.28 -1.89 -1.45
CA THR A 82 -0.09 -1.92 -0.91
C THR A 82 -0.87 -0.74 -1.45
N VAL A 83 -2.05 -1.03 -1.98
CA VAL A 83 -3.00 -0.03 -2.47
C VAL A 83 -4.12 0.11 -1.45
N PHE A 84 -4.33 1.33 -1.00
CA PHE A 84 -5.44 1.72 -0.14
C PHE A 84 -6.46 2.51 -0.92
N GLU A 85 -7.74 2.19 -0.69
CA GLU A 85 -8.89 2.92 -1.21
C GLU A 85 -9.75 3.33 -0.01
N HIS A 86 -10.60 4.35 -0.18
CA HIS A 86 -11.48 4.78 0.89
C HIS A 86 -12.82 4.02 0.85
N HIS A 87 -13.28 3.57 2.02
CA HIS A 87 -14.62 3.02 2.20
C HIS A 87 -15.16 3.54 3.54
N ASP A 88 -16.40 4.03 3.55
CA ASP A 88 -17.07 4.59 4.73
C ASP A 88 -16.24 5.66 5.46
N GLY A 89 -15.60 6.55 4.69
CA GLY A 89 -14.79 7.65 5.22
C GLY A 89 -13.45 7.23 5.86
N LYS A 90 -13.00 5.99 5.64
CA LYS A 90 -11.72 5.47 6.17
C LYS A 90 -10.89 4.79 5.10
N TRP A 91 -9.58 4.87 5.25
CA TRP A 91 -8.65 4.11 4.44
C TRP A 91 -8.73 2.62 4.73
N ARG A 92 -8.89 1.82 3.68
CA ARG A 92 -8.89 0.36 3.76
C ARG A 92 -7.93 -0.19 2.72
N LYS A 93 -7.21 -1.24 3.10
CA LYS A 93 -6.36 -1.98 2.17
C LYS A 93 -7.25 -2.64 1.12
N ALA A 94 -7.16 -2.17 -0.11
CA ALA A 94 -7.91 -2.73 -1.23
C ALA A 94 -7.16 -3.92 -1.82
N LYS A 95 -5.88 -3.72 -2.17
CA LYS A 95 -5.08 -4.70 -2.91
C LYS A 95 -3.62 -4.65 -2.49
N ALA A 96 -2.90 -5.75 -2.70
CA ALA A 96 -1.44 -5.77 -2.70
C ALA A 96 -1.00 -6.27 -4.07
N ARG A 97 -0.17 -5.49 -4.77
CA ARG A 97 0.31 -5.80 -6.11
C ARG A 97 1.81 -5.99 -6.07
N ASP A 98 2.33 -6.89 -6.90
CA ASP A 98 3.77 -6.96 -7.10
C ASP A 98 4.26 -5.63 -7.69
N ILE A 99 5.44 -5.18 -7.29
CA ILE A 99 6.03 -3.95 -7.80
C ILE A 99 6.19 -4.08 -9.32
N ARG A 100 5.55 -3.17 -10.05
CA ARG A 100 5.80 -2.98 -11.48
C ARG A 100 7.13 -2.22 -11.63
N PRO A 101 8.16 -2.79 -12.28
CA PRO A 101 9.42 -2.07 -12.46
C PRO A 101 9.20 -0.80 -13.29
N ILE A 102 9.81 0.30 -12.86
CA ILE A 102 9.66 1.62 -13.49
C ILE A 102 10.10 1.65 -14.97
N SER A 103 11.02 0.76 -15.34
CA SER A 103 11.50 0.57 -16.71
C SER A 103 10.43 0.02 -17.65
N THR A 104 9.40 -0.64 -17.12
CA THR A 104 8.28 -1.16 -17.92
C THR A 104 7.22 -0.11 -18.22
N VAL A 105 7.33 1.09 -17.63
CA VAL A 105 6.39 2.20 -17.88
C VAL A 105 6.86 2.97 -19.10
N ILE A 106 6.00 3.13 -20.11
CA ILE A 106 6.33 3.80 -21.36
C ILE A 106 5.94 5.28 -21.23
N MET A 107 6.94 6.14 -21.17
CA MET A 107 6.85 7.60 -21.11
C MET A 107 8.19 8.19 -21.53
N ASP A 108 8.26 9.51 -21.69
CA ASP A 108 9.52 10.19 -21.97
C ASP A 108 10.55 9.90 -20.86
N GLU A 109 11.75 9.46 -21.24
CA GLU A 109 12.77 9.03 -20.29
C GLU A 109 13.40 10.20 -19.51
N ASP A 110 13.47 11.39 -20.11
CA ASP A 110 14.00 12.58 -19.45
C ASP A 110 13.01 13.07 -18.38
N GLU A 111 11.71 13.14 -18.72
CA GLU A 111 10.64 13.46 -17.76
C GLU A 111 10.59 12.44 -16.61
N LYS A 112 10.62 11.14 -16.95
CA LYS A 112 10.63 10.05 -15.98
C LYS A 112 11.80 10.20 -15.01
N THR A 113 13.00 10.40 -15.54
CA THR A 113 14.23 10.52 -14.76
C THR A 113 14.21 11.75 -13.86
N ALA A 114 13.73 12.88 -14.38
CA ALA A 114 13.61 14.12 -13.61
C ALA A 114 12.70 13.94 -12.38
N VAL A 115 11.51 13.35 -12.56
CA VAL A 115 10.58 13.09 -11.46
C VAL A 115 11.18 12.14 -10.43
N LEU A 116 11.82 11.06 -10.88
CA LEU A 116 12.42 10.07 -9.97
C LEU A 116 13.54 10.67 -9.11
N LYS A 117 14.40 11.49 -9.72
CA LYS A 117 15.50 12.17 -9.02
C LYS A 117 14.98 13.19 -7.99
N ASP A 118 13.89 13.88 -8.32
CA ASP A 118 13.21 14.80 -7.41
C ASP A 118 12.67 14.05 -6.17
N ILE A 119 11.96 12.95 -6.39
CA ILE A 119 11.41 12.12 -5.32
C ILE A 119 12.54 11.57 -4.43
N GLU A 120 13.61 11.06 -5.03
CA GLU A 120 14.78 10.57 -4.30
C GLU A 120 15.38 11.67 -3.41
N GLY A 121 15.55 12.88 -3.95
CA GLY A 121 16.03 14.04 -3.18
C GLY A 121 15.05 14.48 -2.09
N PHE A 122 13.74 14.38 -2.32
CA PHE A 122 12.72 14.68 -1.31
C PHE A 122 12.75 13.66 -0.16
N LEU A 123 12.95 12.38 -0.45
CA LEU A 123 12.97 11.29 0.54
C LEU A 123 14.30 11.20 1.33
N ASP A 124 15.36 11.86 0.88
CA ASP A 124 16.63 11.95 1.61
C ASP A 124 16.42 12.50 3.03
N GLU A 125 17.03 11.85 4.03
CA GLU A 125 16.84 12.20 5.45
C GLU A 125 17.21 13.66 5.75
N ARG A 126 18.17 14.24 4.99
CA ARG A 126 18.61 15.64 5.15
C ARG A 126 17.56 16.63 4.67
N ALA A 127 16.72 16.23 3.70
CA ALA A 127 15.67 17.09 3.16
C ALA A 127 14.69 17.53 4.26
N ARG A 128 14.31 16.62 5.16
CA ARG A 128 13.42 16.94 6.30
C ARG A 128 13.94 18.10 7.14
N GLY A 129 15.23 18.08 7.46
CA GLY A 129 15.87 19.15 8.23
C GLY A 129 15.90 20.47 7.46
N TRP A 130 16.08 20.43 6.14
CA TRP A 130 16.03 21.62 5.29
C TRP A 130 14.64 22.27 5.27
N TYR A 131 13.58 21.46 5.14
CA TYR A 131 12.19 21.95 5.17
C TYR A 131 11.84 22.55 6.53
N ALA A 132 12.18 21.84 7.62
CA ALA A 132 11.92 22.28 8.98
C ALA A 132 12.60 23.62 9.30
N ARG A 133 13.88 23.78 8.94
CA ARG A 133 14.63 25.05 9.16
C ARG A 133 14.04 26.24 8.43
N ARG A 134 13.28 26.01 7.36
CA ARG A 134 12.64 27.06 6.56
C ARG A 134 11.15 27.25 6.88
N GLY A 135 10.60 26.48 7.82
CA GLY A 135 9.16 26.52 8.12
C GLY A 135 8.27 26.05 6.97
N ILE A 136 8.81 25.30 6.00
CA ILE A 136 8.06 24.83 4.84
C ILE A 136 7.43 23.47 5.18
N PRO A 137 6.12 23.27 4.97
CA PRO A 137 5.50 21.96 5.12
C PRO A 137 6.22 20.91 4.28
N TYR A 138 6.61 19.79 4.90
CA TYR A 138 7.32 18.70 4.23
C TYR A 138 6.36 17.86 3.39
N ARG A 139 6.02 18.39 2.20
CA ARG A 139 5.13 17.78 1.21
C ARG A 139 5.69 18.04 -0.20
N ARG A 140 5.51 17.09 -1.11
CA ARG A 140 5.88 17.20 -2.53
C ARG A 140 4.70 16.78 -3.39
N GLY A 141 4.32 17.62 -4.35
CA GLY A 141 3.20 17.38 -5.26
C GLY A 141 3.69 17.28 -6.70
N PHE A 142 3.10 16.37 -7.48
CA PHE A 142 3.36 16.17 -8.90
C PHE A 142 2.05 16.19 -9.67
N LEU A 143 2.03 16.84 -10.82
CA LEU A 143 0.90 16.83 -11.74
C LEU A 143 1.29 16.07 -13.00
N LEU A 144 0.67 14.91 -13.20
CA LEU A 144 0.82 14.12 -14.42
C LEU A 144 -0.41 14.40 -15.30
N TYR A 145 -0.20 14.98 -16.48
CA TYR A 145 -1.27 15.32 -17.41
C TYR A 145 -0.98 14.78 -18.81
N GLY A 146 -2.02 14.66 -19.63
CA GLY A 146 -1.93 14.15 -21.00
C GLY A 146 -3.10 13.21 -21.33
N PRO A 147 -3.20 12.74 -22.59
CA PRO A 147 -4.31 11.91 -23.06
C PRO A 147 -4.61 10.68 -22.18
N PRO A 148 -5.85 10.17 -22.14
CA PRO A 148 -6.13 8.91 -21.47
C PRO A 148 -5.29 7.78 -22.07
N GLY A 149 -4.83 6.85 -21.23
CA GLY A 149 -3.99 5.73 -21.66
C GLY A 149 -2.47 5.97 -21.65
N THR A 150 -1.98 7.18 -21.30
CA THR A 150 -0.52 7.48 -21.22
C THR A 150 0.16 6.98 -19.94
N GLU A 151 -0.26 5.83 -19.42
CA GLU A 151 0.31 5.15 -18.24
C GLU A 151 0.48 5.97 -16.93
N LYS A 152 -0.07 7.18 -16.81
CA LYS A 152 0.07 8.06 -15.61
C LYS A 152 -0.20 7.36 -14.28
N SER A 153 -1.38 6.76 -14.11
CA SER A 153 -1.70 6.02 -12.87
C SER A 153 -0.78 4.82 -12.66
N SER A 154 -0.34 4.19 -13.75
CA SER A 154 0.62 3.09 -13.65
C SER A 154 2.03 3.56 -13.29
N PHE A 155 2.42 4.76 -13.70
CA PHE A 155 3.66 5.38 -13.28
C PHE A 155 3.63 5.66 -11.77
N SER A 156 2.55 6.26 -11.27
CA SER A 156 2.36 6.50 -9.83
C SER A 156 2.47 5.22 -9.00
N LEU A 157 1.85 4.12 -9.45
CA LEU A 157 1.97 2.80 -8.82
C LEU A 157 3.41 2.27 -8.83
N SER A 158 4.12 2.43 -9.96
CA SER A 158 5.50 1.97 -10.11
C SER A 158 6.48 2.79 -9.28
N VAL A 159 6.24 4.10 -9.15
CA VAL A 159 6.98 5.01 -8.27
C VAL A 159 6.79 4.59 -6.81
N ALA A 160 5.55 4.39 -6.35
CA ALA A 160 5.28 3.93 -4.99
C ALA A 160 5.99 2.60 -4.71
N GLY A 161 5.96 1.65 -5.65
CA GLY A 161 6.73 0.41 -5.56
C GLY A 161 8.24 0.62 -5.48
N ARG A 162 8.83 1.43 -6.37
CA ARG A 162 10.27 1.68 -6.40
C ARG A 162 10.81 2.23 -5.08
N PHE A 163 10.04 3.07 -4.39
CA PHE A 163 10.42 3.69 -3.13
C PHE A 163 9.86 2.95 -1.90
N GLU A 164 9.27 1.77 -2.09
CA GLU A 164 8.67 0.95 -1.01
C GLU A 164 7.63 1.71 -0.17
N LEU A 165 6.84 2.57 -0.84
CA LEU A 165 5.78 3.35 -0.23
C LEU A 165 4.41 2.73 -0.50
N ASP A 166 3.52 2.82 0.49
CA ASP A 166 2.11 2.52 0.31
C ASP A 166 1.43 3.66 -0.47
N ILE A 167 0.49 3.29 -1.36
CA ILE A 167 -0.24 4.24 -2.20
C ILE A 167 -1.72 4.31 -1.82
N TYR A 168 -2.21 5.53 -1.68
CA TYR A 168 -3.57 5.87 -1.26
C TYR A 168 -4.30 6.51 -2.45
N VAL A 169 -5.22 5.78 -3.05
CA VAL A 169 -5.93 6.20 -4.26
C VAL A 169 -7.24 6.86 -3.88
N LEU A 170 -7.46 8.06 -4.41
CA LEU A 170 -8.66 8.85 -4.18
C LEU A 170 -9.12 9.46 -5.48
N ASN A 171 -10.37 9.17 -5.86
CA ASN A 171 -11.01 9.79 -7.01
C ASN A 171 -11.81 11.02 -6.53
N LEU A 172 -11.40 12.20 -6.98
CA LEU A 172 -11.96 13.47 -6.51
C LEU A 172 -13.39 13.72 -6.99
N SER A 173 -13.82 13.10 -8.09
CA SER A 173 -15.18 13.25 -8.63
C SER A 173 -16.27 12.71 -7.67
N SER A 174 -15.88 11.86 -6.72
CA SER A 174 -16.80 11.11 -5.86
C SER A 174 -16.84 11.55 -4.40
N ILE A 175 -16.13 12.63 -4.05
CA ILE A 175 -15.90 13.02 -2.65
C ILE A 175 -16.16 14.50 -2.38
N ASP A 176 -16.75 14.80 -1.23
CA ASP A 176 -16.93 16.17 -0.73
C ASP A 176 -15.70 16.67 0.05
N GLU A 177 -15.62 17.98 0.27
CA GLU A 177 -14.49 18.63 0.96
C GLU A 177 -14.32 18.15 2.41
N SER A 178 -15.42 17.88 3.12
CA SER A 178 -15.37 17.45 4.53
C SER A 178 -14.73 16.06 4.68
N ARG A 179 -15.09 15.15 3.78
CA ARG A 179 -14.53 13.79 3.70
C ARG A 179 -13.08 13.83 3.21
N LEU A 180 -12.77 14.70 2.24
CA LEU A 180 -11.41 14.89 1.76
C LEU A 180 -10.49 15.30 2.92
N ASN A 181 -10.85 16.32 3.68
CA ASN A 181 -10.10 16.78 4.85
C ASN A 181 -9.94 15.66 5.89
N SER A 182 -11.00 14.90 6.15
CA SER A 182 -10.95 13.75 7.07
C SER A 182 -9.99 12.66 6.58
N LEU A 183 -10.01 12.30 5.29
CA LEU A 183 -9.12 11.29 4.73
C LEU A 183 -7.66 11.74 4.74
N PHE A 184 -7.39 13.02 4.43
CA PHE A 184 -6.03 13.57 4.49
C PHE A 184 -5.48 13.56 5.92
N ALA A 185 -6.32 13.82 6.93
CA ALA A 185 -5.92 13.74 8.35
C ALA A 185 -5.60 12.31 8.82
N GLN A 186 -6.15 11.29 8.14
CA GLN A 186 -5.93 9.87 8.47
C GLN A 186 -4.69 9.26 7.79
N LEU A 187 -4.02 9.99 6.90
CA LEU A 187 -2.89 9.45 6.16
C LEU A 187 -1.67 9.24 7.06
N PRO A 188 -0.97 8.11 6.94
CA PRO A 188 0.26 7.90 7.67
C PRO A 188 1.39 8.81 7.12
N PRO A 189 2.43 9.06 7.92
CA PRO A 189 3.66 9.63 7.39
C PRO A 189 4.28 8.67 6.36
N HIS A 190 5.07 9.21 5.42
CA HIS A 190 5.75 8.41 4.38
C HIS A 190 4.80 7.57 3.52
N CYS A 191 3.88 8.23 2.81
CA CYS A 191 3.00 7.59 1.85
C CYS A 191 2.92 8.38 0.53
N VAL A 192 2.40 7.72 -0.51
CA VAL A 192 2.01 8.37 -1.77
C VAL A 192 0.49 8.49 -1.79
N ILE A 193 -0.02 9.68 -2.14
CA ILE A 193 -1.44 9.87 -2.42
C ILE A 193 -1.58 10.05 -3.93
N LEU A 194 -2.46 9.27 -4.55
CA LEU A 194 -2.85 9.42 -5.94
C LEU A 194 -4.25 10.03 -5.99
N LEU A 195 -4.32 11.27 -6.49
CA LEU A 195 -5.57 11.97 -6.77
C LEU A 195 -5.91 11.77 -8.25
N GLU A 196 -6.96 11.00 -8.54
CA GLU A 196 -7.46 10.78 -9.90
C GLU A 196 -8.63 11.72 -10.22
N ASP A 197 -8.81 12.01 -11.50
CA ASP A 197 -9.92 12.79 -12.07
C ASP A 197 -10.12 14.18 -11.41
N ILE A 198 -9.01 14.93 -11.24
CA ILE A 198 -9.01 16.28 -10.65
C ILE A 198 -9.84 17.26 -11.49
N ASP A 199 -9.87 17.07 -12.82
CA ASP A 199 -10.61 17.88 -13.77
C ASP A 199 -12.13 17.80 -13.60
N ALA A 200 -12.66 16.68 -13.09
CA ALA A 200 -14.08 16.50 -12.81
C ALA A 200 -14.56 17.31 -11.59
N ALA A 201 -13.67 17.67 -10.66
CA ALA A 201 -14.02 18.40 -9.45
C ALA A 201 -14.22 19.91 -9.68
N GLY A 202 -13.71 20.46 -10.79
CA GLY A 202 -13.71 21.90 -11.07
C GLY A 202 -15.01 22.46 -11.68
N TRP A 203 -15.93 21.61 -12.15
CA TRP A 203 -17.08 22.07 -12.95
C TRP A 203 -18.26 22.64 -12.15
N HIS A 204 -18.25 22.52 -10.82
CA HIS A 204 -19.35 23.00 -9.97
C HIS A 204 -19.20 24.45 -9.47
N VAL A 205 -18.11 25.17 -9.78
CA VAL A 205 -17.85 26.52 -9.24
C VAL A 205 -18.09 27.65 -10.26
N ALA A 206 -18.43 27.37 -11.52
CA ALA A 206 -18.43 28.39 -12.59
C ALA A 206 -19.78 28.72 -13.26
N TYR A 207 -20.93 28.37 -12.68
CA TYR A 207 -22.24 28.85 -13.18
C TYR A 207 -23.18 29.23 -12.04
N GLY A 208 -23.05 30.46 -11.55
CA GLY A 208 -23.94 31.00 -10.54
C GLY A 208 -23.68 32.46 -10.22
N SER A 209 -23.70 33.35 -11.22
CA SER A 209 -24.09 34.77 -11.07
C SER A 209 -24.14 35.49 -12.43
N GLN A 210 -25.33 35.51 -13.03
CA GLN A 210 -25.87 36.70 -13.70
C GLN A 210 -27.22 37.00 -13.06
#